data_AF-A0AA43U1M0-F1
#
_entry.id   AF-A0AA43U1M0-F1
#
_cell.length_a   1.000
_cell.length_b   1.000
_cell.length_c   1.000
_cell.angle_alpha   90.00
_cell.angle_beta   90.00
_cell.angle_gamma   90.00
#
_symmetry.space_group_name_H-M   'P 1'
#
loop_
_entity.id
_entity.type
_entity.pdbx_description
1 polymer ?
#
loop_
_entity_poly.entity_id
_entity_poly.type
_entity_poly.pdbx_seq_one_letter_code
_entity_poly.pdbx_strand_id
1 'polypeptide(L)'
;MERATGKTQDCYVEFFSVHDAQAWVKVINSRGNVGNRIGDRVLDVSLSSQDELLNQLFPRAKNVAWKDGHPTFEQSNDPYNTGFKTFISAEELQVMVRHAEQPHRSTYTLKCQNRPYEAMISLLAKFPWQSTANYTLATRNKIFEAAHKMLFILNNIVRRSSSSSHGSTPSTSSMTSPVDTLYGPFSASTTPAGLPAAAMYNYPPTAGPAGMPMPVQPHKPLTPTLLQELLRASLNAQGFSESQRWALYTLISSPSIRAGFRISPICSAWPFQAVRRKERMEEDVVEFYAGVIKGHPYVAAQVQGGGGGGGGSGGRFGEVGAMIARDVEEKMSLREIGALEERVVEQILRDQCGES
;
A
#
# COMPACT_ATOMS: atom_id res chain seq x y z
N MET A 1 -2.54 -13.60 -4.32
CA MET A 1 -4.00 -13.73 -4.46
C MET A 1 -4.37 -13.59 -5.93
N GLU A 2 -5.09 -14.56 -6.47
CA GLU A 2 -5.67 -14.48 -7.81
C GLU A 2 -6.76 -13.40 -7.81
N ARG A 3 -6.55 -12.35 -8.61
CA ARG A 3 -7.39 -11.15 -8.58
C ARG A 3 -8.82 -11.43 -9.01
N ALA A 4 -9.02 -12.33 -9.98
CA ALA A 4 -10.34 -12.68 -10.49
C ALA A 4 -11.27 -13.30 -9.42
N THR A 5 -10.73 -14.23 -8.62
CA THR A 5 -11.53 -15.06 -7.71
C THR A 5 -11.39 -14.66 -6.24
N GLY A 6 -10.34 -13.90 -5.88
CA GLY A 6 -9.96 -13.64 -4.49
C GLY A 6 -9.29 -14.85 -3.81
N LYS A 7 -9.09 -15.95 -4.54
CA LYS A 7 -8.45 -17.17 -4.01
C LYS A 7 -6.94 -16.96 -3.88
N THR A 8 -6.33 -17.63 -2.90
CA THR A 8 -4.88 -17.70 -2.76
C THR A 8 -4.48 -19.17 -2.77
N GLN A 9 -3.62 -19.56 -3.72
CA GLN A 9 -3.05 -20.90 -3.80
C GLN A 9 -1.64 -20.85 -3.21
N ASP A 10 -0.78 -20.02 -3.79
CA ASP A 10 0.61 -19.88 -3.34
C ASP A 10 0.81 -18.61 -2.53
N CYS A 11 1.81 -18.65 -1.65
CA CYS A 11 2.24 -17.54 -0.83
C CYS A 11 3.77 -17.45 -0.88
N TYR A 12 4.28 -16.25 -1.13
CA TYR A 12 5.71 -15.97 -1.17
C TYR A 12 6.08 -15.18 0.09
N VAL A 13 7.21 -15.52 0.69
CA VAL A 13 7.76 -14.82 1.86
C VAL A 13 9.18 -14.43 1.54
N GLU A 14 9.44 -13.13 1.59
CA GLU A 14 10.77 -12.59 1.32
C GLU A 14 11.55 -12.38 2.61
N PHE A 15 12.81 -12.78 2.59
CA PHE A 15 13.75 -12.59 3.70
C PHE A 15 14.77 -11.54 3.30
N PHE A 16 15.31 -10.83 4.29
CA PHE A 16 16.41 -9.89 4.07
C PHE A 16 17.69 -10.59 3.60
N SER A 17 17.90 -11.84 4.03
CA SER A 17 19.07 -12.64 3.69
C SER A 17 18.66 -13.97 3.08
N VAL A 18 19.34 -14.34 1.99
CA VAL A 18 19.18 -15.65 1.34
C VAL A 18 19.54 -16.79 2.30
N HIS A 19 20.55 -16.58 3.15
CA HIS A 19 20.94 -17.57 4.15
C HIS A 19 19.79 -17.86 5.14
N ASP A 20 19.07 -16.82 5.56
CA ASP A 20 17.95 -16.98 6.50
C ASP A 20 16.78 -17.71 5.84
N ALA A 21 16.49 -17.41 4.57
CA ALA A 21 15.50 -18.16 3.79
C ALA A 21 15.89 -19.64 3.68
N GLN A 22 17.16 -19.95 3.35
CA GLN A 22 17.65 -21.32 3.25
C GLN A 22 17.57 -22.06 4.58
N ALA A 23 17.98 -21.42 5.68
CA ALA A 23 17.89 -21.99 7.01
C ALA A 23 16.43 -22.26 7.41
N TRP A 24 15.53 -21.32 7.14
CA TRP A 24 14.11 -21.44 7.45
C TRP A 24 13.44 -22.59 6.68
N VAL A 25 13.69 -22.69 5.37
CA VAL A 25 13.18 -23.79 4.53
C VAL A 25 13.69 -25.14 5.03
N LYS A 26 14.99 -25.26 5.36
CA LYS A 26 15.56 -26.49 5.93
C LYS A 26 14.87 -26.86 7.25
N VAL A 27 14.67 -25.90 8.15
CA VAL A 27 14.01 -26.14 9.45
C VAL A 27 12.58 -26.63 9.25
N ILE A 28 11.82 -25.98 8.38
CA ILE A 28 10.43 -26.36 8.12
C ILE A 28 10.35 -27.77 7.52
N ASN A 29 11.13 -28.03 6.47
CA ASN A 29 11.11 -29.34 5.82
C ASN A 29 11.66 -30.48 6.72
N SER A 30 12.53 -30.17 7.68
CA SER A 30 13.00 -31.15 8.67
C SER A 30 11.93 -31.58 9.69
N ARG A 31 10.88 -30.77 9.88
CA ARG A 31 9.78 -31.07 10.84
C ARG A 31 8.73 -32.03 10.27
N GLY A 32 8.89 -32.46 9.01
CA GLY A 32 7.99 -33.39 8.34
C GLY A 32 6.51 -32.94 8.39
N ASN A 33 5.60 -33.92 8.49
CA ASN A 33 4.15 -33.67 8.49
C ASN A 33 3.61 -32.84 9.66
N VAL A 34 4.39 -32.60 10.71
CA VAL A 34 3.94 -31.84 11.89
C VAL A 34 4.16 -30.33 11.71
N GLY A 35 5.20 -29.93 10.98
CA GLY A 35 5.56 -28.53 10.77
C GLY A 35 4.93 -27.88 9.53
N ASN A 36 4.55 -28.68 8.53
CA ASN A 36 4.21 -28.20 7.19
C ASN A 36 2.70 -28.29 6.90
N ARG A 37 1.83 -27.90 7.84
CA ARG A 37 0.37 -27.97 7.61
C ARG A 37 -0.35 -26.67 7.94
N ILE A 38 -1.32 -26.30 7.09
CA ILE A 38 -2.33 -25.28 7.38
C ILE A 38 -3.70 -25.95 7.35
N GLY A 39 -4.29 -26.14 8.54
CA GLY A 39 -5.44 -27.02 8.70
C GLY A 39 -5.09 -28.44 8.25
N ASP A 40 -5.92 -29.02 7.39
CA ASP A 40 -5.68 -30.39 6.89
C ASP A 40 -4.68 -30.47 5.73
N ARG A 41 -4.27 -29.32 5.18
CA ARG A 41 -3.43 -29.26 3.97
C ARG A 41 -1.96 -29.33 4.31
N VAL A 42 -1.24 -30.24 3.67
CA VAL A 42 0.23 -30.26 3.66
C VAL A 42 0.72 -29.15 2.74
N LEU A 43 1.69 -28.39 3.22
CA LEU A 43 2.37 -27.32 2.50
C LEU A 43 3.66 -27.87 1.90
N ASP A 44 3.88 -27.56 0.63
CA ASP A 44 5.21 -27.64 0.04
C ASP A 44 5.91 -26.29 0.23
N VAL A 45 7.13 -26.32 0.74
CA VAL A 45 7.91 -25.12 1.04
C VAL A 45 9.27 -25.27 0.39
N SER A 46 9.51 -24.45 -0.63
CA SER A 46 10.72 -24.43 -1.43
C SER A 46 11.30 -23.02 -1.50
N LEU A 47 12.57 -22.93 -1.90
CA LEU A 47 13.19 -21.64 -2.20
C LEU A 47 12.72 -21.20 -3.59
N SER A 48 12.32 -19.94 -3.70
CA SER A 48 11.97 -19.31 -4.96
C SER A 48 12.91 -18.17 -5.31
N SER A 49 12.91 -17.77 -6.57
CA SER A 49 13.59 -16.55 -7.02
C SER A 49 12.68 -15.32 -6.98
N GLN A 50 13.29 -14.13 -7.07
CA GLN A 50 12.54 -12.89 -7.25
C GLN A 50 11.75 -12.89 -8.57
N ASP A 51 12.26 -13.56 -9.59
CA ASP A 51 11.64 -13.64 -10.92
C ASP A 51 10.39 -14.52 -10.91
N GLU A 52 10.40 -15.63 -10.18
CA GLU A 52 9.21 -16.47 -9.96
C GLU A 52 8.10 -15.71 -9.23
N LEU A 53 8.44 -14.96 -8.19
CA LEU A 53 7.50 -14.10 -7.48
C LEU A 53 6.86 -13.08 -8.43
N LEU A 54 7.64 -12.40 -9.25
CA LEU A 54 7.12 -11.37 -10.15
C LEU A 54 6.29 -11.96 -11.29
N ASN A 55 6.65 -13.14 -11.80
CA ASN A 55 5.81 -13.92 -12.71
C ASN A 55 4.44 -14.23 -12.11
N GLN A 56 4.40 -14.68 -10.84
CA GLN A 56 3.14 -14.98 -10.17
C GLN A 56 2.33 -13.73 -9.81
N LEU A 57 3.00 -12.60 -9.57
CA LEU A 57 2.34 -11.34 -9.24
C LEU A 57 1.76 -10.63 -10.47
N PHE A 58 2.40 -10.77 -11.64
CA PHE A 58 1.98 -10.15 -12.91
C PHE A 58 1.70 -11.19 -14.00
N PRO A 59 0.77 -12.15 -13.78
CA PRO A 59 0.57 -13.29 -14.67
C PRO A 59 -0.01 -12.91 -16.04
N ARG A 60 -0.54 -11.69 -16.20
CA ARG A 60 -1.10 -11.17 -17.46
C ARG A 60 -0.12 -10.30 -18.25
N ALA A 61 1.08 -10.05 -17.72
CA ALA A 61 2.12 -9.30 -18.42
C ALA A 61 2.75 -10.17 -19.51
N LYS A 62 2.15 -10.18 -20.71
CA LYS A 62 2.66 -10.94 -21.86
C LYS A 62 3.94 -10.31 -22.41
N ASN A 63 4.82 -11.13 -22.97
CA ASN A 63 6.10 -10.71 -23.59
C ASN A 63 7.06 -10.03 -22.60
N VAL A 64 6.98 -10.42 -21.34
CA VAL A 64 7.88 -9.96 -20.28
C VAL A 64 8.53 -11.19 -19.66
N ALA A 65 9.86 -11.24 -19.70
CA ALA A 65 10.66 -12.15 -18.90
C ALA A 65 11.26 -11.36 -17.73
N TRP A 66 11.20 -11.91 -16.53
CA TRP A 66 11.83 -11.30 -15.35
C TRP A 66 13.26 -11.83 -15.22
N LYS A 67 14.21 -10.90 -15.04
CA LYS A 67 15.62 -11.21 -14.78
C LYS A 67 16.12 -10.34 -13.65
N ASP A 68 16.57 -10.97 -12.56
CA ASP A 68 17.08 -10.30 -11.36
C ASP A 68 16.08 -9.27 -10.77
N GLY A 69 14.78 -9.54 -10.90
CA GLY A 69 13.72 -8.64 -10.43
C GLY A 69 13.36 -7.50 -11.39
N HIS A 70 13.94 -7.47 -12.59
CA HIS A 70 13.68 -6.46 -13.61
C HIS A 70 12.94 -7.06 -14.83
N PRO A 71 11.96 -6.33 -15.40
CA PRO A 71 11.27 -6.79 -16.59
C PRO A 71 12.16 -6.60 -17.83
N THR A 72 12.29 -7.67 -18.61
CA THR A 72 12.93 -7.68 -19.94
C THR A 72 11.87 -8.01 -20.99
N PHE A 73 11.81 -7.20 -22.04
CA PHE A 73 10.77 -7.30 -23.05
C PHE A 73 11.26 -8.18 -24.20
N GLU A 74 10.53 -9.26 -24.43
CA GLU A 74 10.89 -10.20 -25.48
C GLU A 74 10.19 -9.82 -26.77
N GLN A 75 10.96 -9.74 -27.85
CA GLN A 75 10.39 -9.65 -29.20
C GLN A 75 10.00 -11.06 -29.63
N SER A 76 8.76 -11.20 -30.07
CA SER A 76 8.27 -12.44 -30.61
C SER A 76 8.20 -12.34 -32.12
N ASN A 77 8.71 -13.36 -32.81
CA ASN A 77 8.60 -13.49 -34.26
C ASN A 77 7.23 -14.05 -34.71
N ASP A 78 6.30 -14.29 -33.78
CA ASP A 78 4.95 -14.76 -34.10
C ASP A 78 4.10 -13.60 -34.66
N PRO A 79 3.57 -13.71 -35.90
CA PRO A 79 2.73 -12.68 -36.51
C PRO A 79 1.45 -12.34 -35.73
N TYR A 80 0.96 -13.24 -34.88
CA TYR A 80 -0.24 -13.02 -34.07
C TYR A 80 0.08 -12.45 -32.68
N ASN A 81 1.34 -12.21 -32.37
CA ASN A 81 1.73 -11.67 -31.08
C ASN A 81 1.40 -10.18 -30.99
N THR A 82 0.47 -9.83 -30.10
CA THR A 82 0.06 -8.45 -29.86
C THR A 82 1.05 -7.63 -29.02
N GLY A 83 2.22 -8.17 -28.70
CA GLY A 83 3.26 -7.51 -27.91
C GLY A 83 2.90 -7.34 -26.43
N PHE A 84 3.77 -6.64 -25.72
CA PHE A 84 3.51 -6.19 -24.35
C PHE A 84 2.44 -5.08 -24.36
N LYS A 85 1.53 -5.11 -23.39
CA LYS A 85 0.46 -4.10 -23.25
C LYS A 85 0.53 -3.36 -21.91
N THR A 86 0.57 -4.10 -20.81
CA THR A 86 0.63 -3.55 -19.46
C THR A 86 1.11 -4.62 -18.48
N PHE A 87 1.69 -4.19 -17.36
CA PHE A 87 1.99 -5.07 -16.23
C PHE A 87 0.73 -5.48 -15.48
N ILE A 88 -0.25 -4.58 -15.39
CA ILE A 88 -1.55 -4.86 -14.75
C ILE A 88 -2.67 -4.15 -15.49
N SER A 89 -3.79 -4.86 -15.69
CA SER A 89 -4.95 -4.29 -16.36
C SER A 89 -5.85 -3.49 -15.40
N ALA A 90 -6.67 -2.58 -15.96
CA ALA A 90 -7.63 -1.81 -15.17
C ALA A 90 -8.69 -2.72 -14.51
N GLU A 91 -9.07 -3.80 -15.21
CA GLU A 91 -10.03 -4.80 -14.75
C GLU A 91 -9.46 -5.57 -13.57
N GLU A 92 -8.18 -5.92 -13.59
CA GLU A 92 -7.50 -6.58 -12.46
C GLU A 92 -7.52 -5.73 -11.20
N LEU A 93 -7.29 -4.42 -11.32
CA LEU A 93 -7.39 -3.47 -10.22
C LEU A 93 -8.84 -3.33 -9.75
N GLN A 94 -9.79 -3.18 -10.67
CA GLN A 94 -11.20 -3.02 -10.33
C GLN A 94 -11.76 -4.23 -9.59
N VAL A 95 -11.44 -5.45 -10.03
CA VAL A 95 -11.89 -6.66 -9.33
C VAL A 95 -11.27 -6.74 -7.93
N MET A 96 -10.00 -6.36 -7.76
CA MET A 96 -9.37 -6.29 -6.43
C MET A 96 -10.09 -5.29 -5.50
N VAL A 97 -10.44 -4.10 -6.01
CA VAL A 97 -11.21 -3.11 -5.25
C VAL A 97 -12.59 -3.66 -4.89
N ARG A 98 -13.29 -4.32 -5.82
CA ARG A 98 -14.60 -4.93 -5.55
C ARG A 98 -14.56 -5.99 -4.46
N HIS A 99 -13.48 -6.77 -4.38
CA HIS A 99 -13.29 -7.73 -3.28
C HIS A 99 -13.23 -7.02 -1.92
N ALA A 100 -12.59 -5.84 -1.84
CA ALA A 100 -12.54 -5.05 -0.62
C ALA A 100 -13.87 -4.34 -0.29
N GLU A 101 -14.57 -3.82 -1.30
CA GLU A 101 -15.86 -3.12 -1.14
C GLU A 101 -17.01 -4.06 -0.78
N GLN A 102 -17.06 -5.22 -1.42
CA GLN A 102 -18.18 -6.15 -1.34
C GLN A 102 -17.67 -7.56 -1.00
N PRO A 103 -17.06 -7.75 0.18
CA PRO A 103 -16.44 -9.03 0.56
C PRO A 103 -17.43 -10.20 0.52
N HIS A 104 -18.72 -9.94 0.81
CA HIS A 104 -19.80 -10.92 0.77
C HIS A 104 -20.06 -11.51 -0.63
N ARG A 105 -19.62 -10.85 -1.71
CA ARG A 105 -19.78 -11.36 -3.08
C ARG A 105 -18.66 -12.31 -3.52
N SER A 106 -17.60 -12.44 -2.72
CA SER A 106 -16.50 -13.36 -2.99
C SER A 106 -16.35 -14.35 -1.85
N THR A 107 -16.53 -15.63 -2.15
CA THR A 107 -16.49 -16.71 -1.15
C THR A 107 -15.17 -16.77 -0.40
N TYR A 108 -14.05 -16.49 -1.08
CA TYR A 108 -12.72 -16.48 -0.48
C TYR A 108 -12.46 -15.19 0.31
N THR A 109 -12.88 -14.04 -0.20
CA THR A 109 -12.69 -12.76 0.49
C THR A 109 -13.55 -12.63 1.73
N LEU A 110 -14.79 -13.15 1.70
CA LEU A 110 -15.67 -13.17 2.87
C LEU A 110 -15.01 -13.86 4.06
N LYS A 111 -14.30 -14.96 3.81
CA LYS A 111 -13.55 -15.70 4.85
C LYS A 111 -12.32 -14.93 5.32
N CYS A 112 -11.61 -14.27 4.40
CA CYS A 112 -10.34 -13.60 4.65
C CYS A 112 -10.30 -12.18 4.07
N GLN A 113 -10.94 -11.22 4.76
CA GLN A 113 -11.08 -9.84 4.25
C GLN A 113 -9.77 -9.04 4.20
N ASN A 114 -8.70 -9.51 4.86
CA ASN A 114 -7.37 -8.88 4.79
C ASN A 114 -6.72 -9.06 3.40
N ARG A 115 -7.07 -10.13 2.67
CA ARG A 115 -6.37 -10.57 1.44
C ARG A 115 -6.35 -9.53 0.32
N PRO A 116 -7.44 -8.81 0.00
CA PRO A 116 -7.40 -7.72 -0.97
C PRO A 116 -6.34 -6.68 -0.65
N TYR A 117 -6.27 -6.25 0.61
CA TYR A 117 -5.33 -5.22 1.06
C TYR A 117 -3.88 -5.71 1.02
N GLU A 118 -3.61 -6.95 1.47
CA GLU A 118 -2.29 -7.59 1.36
C GLU A 118 -1.81 -7.69 -0.10
N ALA A 119 -2.72 -8.02 -1.03
CA ALA A 119 -2.39 -8.07 -2.44
C ALA A 119 -2.12 -6.67 -3.03
N MET A 120 -2.84 -5.65 -2.56
CA MET A 120 -2.56 -4.27 -2.97
C MET A 120 -1.21 -3.79 -2.43
N ILE A 121 -0.87 -4.11 -1.18
CA ILE A 121 0.46 -3.87 -0.60
C ILE A 121 1.54 -4.53 -1.46
N SER A 122 1.36 -5.82 -1.79
CA SER A 122 2.31 -6.58 -2.61
C SER A 122 2.48 -5.96 -3.99
N LEU A 123 1.38 -5.54 -4.62
CA LEU A 123 1.41 -4.83 -5.89
C LEU A 123 2.19 -3.52 -5.78
N LEU A 124 1.90 -2.67 -4.80
CA LEU A 124 2.55 -1.37 -4.66
C LEU A 124 4.05 -1.51 -4.40
N ALA A 125 4.45 -2.52 -3.62
CA ALA A 125 5.84 -2.80 -3.29
C ALA A 125 6.63 -3.37 -4.48
N LYS A 126 6.00 -4.16 -5.34
CA LYS A 126 6.67 -4.92 -6.42
C LYS A 126 6.35 -4.47 -7.83
N PHE A 127 5.48 -3.48 -8.01
CA PHE A 127 5.25 -2.88 -9.32
C PHE A 127 6.57 -2.31 -9.85
N PRO A 128 6.91 -2.53 -11.14
CA PRO A 128 8.19 -2.12 -11.71
C PRO A 128 8.22 -0.60 -12.00
N TRP A 129 8.20 0.21 -10.94
CA TRP A 129 8.19 1.67 -11.00
C TRP A 129 9.38 2.26 -11.78
N GLN A 130 10.51 1.55 -11.80
CA GLN A 130 11.70 1.91 -12.57
C GLN A 130 11.49 1.81 -14.09
N SER A 131 10.50 1.04 -14.54
CA SER A 131 10.21 0.83 -15.97
C SER A 131 9.30 1.93 -16.52
N THR A 132 9.66 3.20 -16.32
CA THR A 132 8.84 4.39 -16.62
C THR A 132 8.46 4.55 -18.09
N ALA A 133 9.20 3.91 -19.00
CA ALA A 133 8.87 3.86 -20.43
C ALA A 133 7.77 2.84 -20.77
N ASN A 134 7.47 1.91 -19.87
CA ASN A 134 6.63 0.72 -20.13
C ASN A 134 5.29 0.77 -19.37
N TYR A 135 4.91 1.94 -18.86
CA TYR A 135 3.57 2.20 -18.38
C TYR A 135 3.23 3.68 -18.54
N THR A 136 1.96 3.98 -18.74
CA THR A 136 1.45 5.34 -18.95
C THR A 136 1.08 6.01 -17.64
N LEU A 137 0.90 7.33 -17.68
CA LEU A 137 0.36 8.08 -16.55
C LEU A 137 -1.04 7.57 -16.16
N ALA A 138 -1.88 7.22 -17.13
CA ALA A 138 -3.20 6.63 -16.87
C ALA A 138 -3.10 5.31 -16.07
N THR A 139 -2.14 4.44 -16.39
CA THR A 139 -1.91 3.20 -15.62
C THR A 139 -1.50 3.51 -14.18
N ARG A 140 -0.59 4.46 -13.98
CA ARG A 140 -0.20 4.94 -12.64
C ARG A 140 -1.40 5.50 -11.88
N ASN A 141 -2.26 6.29 -12.53
CA ASN A 141 -3.46 6.88 -11.93
C ASN A 141 -4.45 5.81 -11.49
N LYS A 142 -4.68 4.78 -12.30
CA LYS A 142 -5.55 3.65 -11.94
C LYS A 142 -5.03 2.88 -10.73
N ILE A 143 -3.71 2.66 -10.63
CA ILE A 143 -3.10 2.02 -9.45
C ILE A 143 -3.31 2.89 -8.20
N PHE A 144 -3.12 4.20 -8.33
CA PHE A 144 -3.38 5.16 -7.26
C PHE A 144 -4.85 5.17 -6.82
N GLU A 145 -5.78 5.28 -7.76
CA GLU A 145 -7.22 5.30 -7.49
C GLU A 145 -7.66 4.03 -6.74
N ALA A 146 -7.16 2.85 -7.17
CA ALA A 146 -7.40 1.60 -6.48
C ALA A 146 -6.85 1.63 -5.05
N ALA A 147 -5.60 2.08 -4.86
CA ALA A 147 -4.96 2.17 -3.54
C ALA A 147 -5.74 3.10 -2.62
N HIS A 148 -6.06 4.30 -3.12
CA HIS A 148 -6.80 5.33 -2.40
C HIS A 148 -8.19 4.82 -2.00
N LYS A 149 -8.92 4.18 -2.91
CA LYS A 149 -10.24 3.62 -2.63
C LYS A 149 -10.19 2.52 -1.56
N MET A 150 -9.25 1.58 -1.67
CA MET A 150 -9.07 0.51 -0.68
C MET A 150 -8.66 1.08 0.68
N LEU A 151 -7.76 2.05 0.70
CA LEU A 151 -7.34 2.74 1.92
C LEU A 151 -8.52 3.46 2.60
N PHE A 152 -9.39 4.12 1.82
CA PHE A 152 -10.60 4.78 2.32
C PHE A 152 -11.55 3.77 2.97
N ILE A 153 -11.81 2.64 2.31
CA ILE A 153 -12.69 1.59 2.83
C ILE A 153 -12.15 1.05 4.15
N LEU A 154 -10.86 0.69 4.19
CA LEU A 154 -10.22 0.15 5.37
C LEU A 154 -10.22 1.14 6.53
N ASN A 155 -9.91 2.42 6.28
CA ASN A 155 -9.98 3.48 7.26
C ASN A 155 -11.38 3.62 7.89
N ASN A 156 -12.42 3.59 7.06
CA ASN A 156 -13.80 3.67 7.55
C ASN A 156 -14.19 2.47 8.42
N ILE A 157 -13.76 1.25 8.05
CA ILE A 157 -14.05 0.05 8.83
C ILE A 157 -13.33 0.12 10.19
N VAL A 158 -12.02 0.41 10.19
CA VAL A 158 -11.22 0.51 11.43
C VAL A 158 -11.76 1.58 12.37
N ARG A 159 -12.19 2.73 11.84
CA ARG A 159 -12.81 3.80 12.65
C ARG A 159 -14.11 3.35 13.31
N ARG A 160 -14.99 2.66 12.56
CA ARG A 160 -16.26 2.14 13.10
C ARG A 160 -16.03 1.12 14.21
N SER A 161 -15.06 0.21 14.02
CA SER A 161 -14.68 -0.77 15.03
C SER A 161 -14.14 -0.14 16.32
N SER A 162 -13.46 1.01 16.21
CA SER A 162 -12.93 1.75 17.36
C SER A 162 -14.01 2.52 18.13
N SER A 163 -15.09 2.97 17.46
CA SER A 163 -16.23 3.63 18.11
C SER A 163 -17.17 2.65 18.83
N SER A 164 -17.29 1.41 18.35
CA SER A 164 -18.16 0.41 18.97
C SER A 164 -17.64 -0.14 20.30
N SER A 165 -16.36 0.05 20.64
CA SER A 165 -15.76 -0.45 21.87
C SER A 165 -15.92 0.49 23.09
N HIS A 166 -16.54 1.66 22.93
CA HIS A 166 -16.74 2.66 24.00
C HIS A 166 -18.20 2.73 24.53
N GLY A 167 -19.06 1.79 24.16
CA GLY A 167 -20.48 1.80 24.55
C GLY A 167 -20.90 0.53 25.30
N SER A 168 -20.32 0.25 26.46
CA SER A 168 -20.83 -0.75 27.43
C SER A 168 -20.24 -0.56 28.82
N THR A 169 -20.70 0.48 29.52
CA THR A 169 -20.79 0.46 30.99
C THR A 169 -22.16 1.02 31.37
N PRO A 170 -23.10 0.22 31.90
CA PRO A 170 -24.24 0.78 32.58
C PRO A 170 -23.72 1.37 33.91
N SER A 171 -23.82 2.69 34.03
CA SER A 171 -23.70 3.39 35.31
C SER A 171 -24.83 2.93 36.22
N THR A 172 -24.50 2.19 37.27
CA THR A 172 -25.40 2.02 38.42
C THR A 172 -24.75 2.70 39.61
N SER A 173 -25.33 3.82 40.01
CA SER A 173 -24.96 4.57 41.23
C SER A 173 -26.08 4.39 42.27
N SER A 174 -25.79 3.69 43.37
CA SER A 174 -26.23 4.04 44.73
C SER A 174 -25.52 3.11 45.73
N MET A 175 -24.55 3.67 46.48
CA MET A 175 -24.60 3.94 47.93
C MET A 175 -24.70 2.71 48.85
N THR A 176 -23.61 2.38 49.56
CA THR A 176 -23.42 2.63 51.00
C THR A 176 -21.97 2.34 51.44
N SER A 177 -21.56 3.01 52.51
CA SER A 177 -20.23 3.12 53.17
C SER A 177 -20.22 2.26 54.47
N PRO A 178 -19.24 2.32 55.41
CA PRO A 178 -17.76 2.52 55.38
C PRO A 178 -17.01 1.35 56.09
N VAL A 179 -15.67 1.46 56.24
CA VAL A 179 -14.84 1.19 57.46
C VAL A 179 -13.52 0.43 57.15
N ASP A 180 -12.43 1.20 57.24
CA ASP A 180 -11.15 0.93 57.92
C ASP A 180 -10.05 -0.06 57.47
N THR A 181 -8.85 0.55 57.31
CA THR A 181 -7.61 0.24 58.05
C THR A 181 -6.51 -0.61 57.39
N LEU A 182 -5.47 0.14 56.97
CA LEU A 182 -4.04 0.02 57.31
C LEU A 182 -3.34 -1.36 57.25
N TYR A 183 -2.29 -1.43 56.41
CA TYR A 183 -0.86 -1.74 56.72
C TYR A 183 -0.18 -2.40 55.52
N GLY A 184 0.98 -1.86 55.10
CA GLY A 184 1.96 -2.54 54.22
C GLY A 184 2.79 -3.59 54.98
N PRO A 185 3.99 -4.02 54.53
CA PRO A 185 4.77 -3.53 53.38
C PRO A 185 5.47 -4.62 52.54
N PHE A 186 6.23 -4.12 51.55
CA PHE A 186 7.30 -4.72 50.76
C PHE A 186 8.19 -5.77 51.45
N SER A 187 8.63 -6.78 50.67
CA SER A 187 9.99 -7.34 50.76
C SER A 187 10.46 -7.81 49.37
N ALA A 188 11.71 -7.45 49.07
CA ALA A 188 12.40 -7.66 47.81
C ALA A 188 13.35 -8.86 47.87
N SER A 189 13.53 -9.59 46.77
CA SER A 189 14.81 -10.21 46.35
C SER A 189 14.64 -10.79 44.93
N THR A 190 15.23 -10.18 43.90
CA THR A 190 16.49 -10.57 43.23
C THR A 190 16.25 -11.30 41.90
N THR A 191 16.64 -10.62 40.83
CA THR A 191 16.76 -10.96 39.38
C THR A 191 17.73 -12.15 39.11
N PRO A 192 17.96 -12.68 37.87
CA PRO A 192 17.52 -12.22 36.53
C PRO A 192 17.17 -13.30 35.46
N ALA A 193 16.81 -12.79 34.27
CA ALA A 193 16.97 -13.39 32.93
C ALA A 193 15.83 -14.28 32.38
N GLY A 194 15.21 -13.81 31.29
CA GLY A 194 14.32 -14.60 30.45
C GLY A 194 13.39 -13.72 29.61
N LEU A 195 13.71 -13.54 28.33
CA LEU A 195 12.82 -12.95 27.32
C LEU A 195 11.45 -13.65 27.34
N PRO A 196 10.30 -12.93 27.25
CA PRO A 196 9.02 -13.60 27.27
C PRO A 196 8.81 -14.41 25.99
N ALA A 197 8.66 -15.72 26.19
CA ALA A 197 8.23 -16.67 25.20
C ALA A 197 6.94 -16.20 24.52
N ALA A 198 6.87 -16.47 23.22
CA ALA A 198 5.71 -16.30 22.38
C ALA A 198 4.44 -16.75 23.10
N ALA A 199 3.46 -15.86 23.18
CA ALA A 199 2.09 -16.20 23.53
C ALA A 199 1.54 -17.12 22.43
N MET A 200 1.85 -18.41 22.54
CA MET A 200 1.22 -19.49 21.81
C MET A 200 -0.24 -19.56 22.28
N TYR A 201 -1.16 -19.25 21.38
CA TYR A 201 -2.56 -19.62 21.50
C TYR A 201 -2.65 -21.15 21.53
N ASN A 202 -2.56 -21.74 22.73
CA ASN A 202 -2.96 -23.11 22.98
C ASN A 202 -4.49 -23.16 23.01
N TYR A 203 -5.10 -23.54 21.89
CA TYR A 203 -6.44 -24.14 21.93
C TYR A 203 -6.26 -25.68 21.98
N PRO A 204 -6.82 -26.37 22.98
CA PRO A 204 -6.84 -27.82 22.99
C PRO A 204 -7.74 -28.35 21.86
N PRO A 205 -7.46 -29.52 21.28
CA PRO A 205 -8.31 -30.11 20.26
C PRO A 205 -9.53 -30.75 20.93
N THR A 206 -10.67 -30.07 20.96
CA THR A 206 -11.94 -30.70 21.30
C THR A 206 -12.49 -31.41 20.06
N ALA A 207 -12.39 -32.74 20.06
CA ALA A 207 -13.11 -33.59 19.12
C ALA A 207 -14.61 -33.50 19.40
N GLY A 208 -15.33 -32.69 18.62
CA GLY A 208 -16.80 -32.66 18.62
C GLY A 208 -17.38 -33.81 17.79
N PRO A 209 -18.61 -34.28 18.12
CA PRO A 209 -19.25 -35.38 17.41
C PRO A 209 -19.58 -35.00 15.96
N ALA A 210 -19.47 -35.98 15.06
CA ALA A 210 -19.71 -35.84 13.63
C ALA A 210 -21.15 -35.36 13.35
N GLY A 211 -21.30 -34.19 12.71
CA GLY A 211 -22.58 -33.69 12.21
C GLY A 211 -22.92 -32.23 12.52
N MET A 212 -22.14 -31.53 13.37
CA MET A 212 -22.33 -30.09 13.56
C MET A 212 -21.56 -29.27 12.51
N PRO A 213 -22.12 -28.18 11.97
CA PRO A 213 -21.36 -27.23 11.17
C PRO A 213 -20.21 -26.70 12.04
N MET A 214 -18.99 -26.90 11.55
CA MET A 214 -17.78 -26.38 12.18
C MET A 214 -17.97 -24.91 12.56
N PRO A 215 -17.59 -24.48 13.77
CA PRO A 215 -17.62 -23.07 14.11
C PRO A 215 -16.82 -22.31 13.05
N VAL A 216 -17.48 -21.35 12.41
CA VAL A 216 -16.82 -20.43 11.47
C VAL A 216 -15.66 -19.81 12.24
N GLN A 217 -14.43 -20.14 11.86
CA GLN A 217 -13.23 -19.57 12.44
C GLN A 217 -13.43 -18.05 12.49
N PRO A 218 -13.31 -17.40 13.67
CA PRO A 218 -13.58 -15.98 13.80
C PRO A 218 -12.73 -15.23 12.77
N HIS A 219 -13.39 -14.46 11.90
CA HIS A 219 -12.71 -13.71 10.85
C HIS A 219 -11.60 -12.88 11.49
N LYS A 220 -10.35 -13.04 11.04
CA LYS A 220 -9.25 -12.17 11.47
C LYS A 220 -9.68 -10.72 11.21
N PRO A 221 -9.92 -9.91 12.25
CA PRO A 221 -10.52 -8.59 12.08
C PRO A 221 -9.59 -7.71 11.25
N LEU A 222 -10.18 -6.78 10.48
CA LEU A 222 -9.40 -5.74 9.81
C LEU A 222 -8.77 -4.85 10.89
N THR A 223 -7.44 -4.74 10.87
CA THR A 223 -6.68 -4.12 11.96
C THR A 223 -6.17 -2.71 11.60
N PRO A 224 -5.93 -1.84 12.61
CA PRO A 224 -5.17 -0.60 12.42
C PRO A 224 -3.77 -0.85 11.83
N THR A 225 -3.14 -1.98 12.15
CA THR A 225 -1.83 -2.36 11.61
C THR A 225 -1.89 -2.55 10.10
N LEU A 226 -2.87 -3.28 9.59
CA LEU A 226 -3.06 -3.45 8.14
C LEU A 226 -3.31 -2.10 7.43
N LEU A 227 -4.04 -1.19 8.08
CA LEU A 227 -4.26 0.16 7.58
C LEU A 227 -2.94 0.95 7.49
N GLN A 228 -2.09 0.85 8.51
CA GLN A 228 -0.77 1.47 8.53
C GLN A 228 0.16 0.86 7.47
N GLU A 229 0.12 -0.46 7.26
CA GLU A 229 0.91 -1.16 6.23
C GLU A 229 0.49 -0.73 4.82
N LEU A 230 -0.81 -0.67 4.53
CA LEU A 230 -1.31 -0.19 3.24
C LEU A 230 -0.94 1.27 3.00
N LEU A 231 -1.08 2.13 4.02
CA LEU A 231 -0.63 3.52 3.92
C LEU A 231 0.87 3.60 3.64
N ARG A 232 1.70 2.83 4.37
CA ARG A 232 3.15 2.80 4.18
C ARG A 232 3.52 2.36 2.77
N ALA A 233 2.93 1.29 2.27
CA ALA A 233 3.16 0.80 0.91
C ALA A 233 2.76 1.84 -0.14
N SER A 234 1.63 2.53 0.07
CA SER A 234 1.13 3.56 -0.84
C SER A 234 2.02 4.81 -0.85
N LEU A 235 2.50 5.27 0.31
CA LEU A 235 3.40 6.42 0.40
C LEU A 235 4.81 6.12 -0.16
N ASN A 236 5.29 4.89 0.02
CA ASN A 236 6.58 4.44 -0.51
C ASN A 236 6.53 4.04 -1.99
N ALA A 237 5.36 4.03 -2.62
CA ALA A 237 5.24 3.77 -4.05
C ALA A 237 6.03 4.83 -4.84
N GLN A 238 7.04 4.38 -5.60
CA GLN A 238 7.94 5.25 -6.36
C GLN A 238 7.26 5.85 -7.60
N GLY A 239 6.06 5.41 -7.97
CA GLY A 239 5.30 5.99 -9.09
C GLY A 239 4.20 6.97 -8.70
N PHE A 240 3.89 7.19 -7.41
CA PHE A 240 2.85 8.16 -6.98
C PHE A 240 3.35 9.59 -6.76
N SER A 241 2.78 10.58 -7.46
CA SER A 241 3.23 11.98 -7.34
C SER A 241 3.12 12.50 -5.89
N GLU A 242 3.79 13.61 -5.58
CA GLU A 242 3.69 14.18 -4.23
C GLU A 242 2.25 14.62 -3.89
N SER A 243 1.49 15.10 -4.88
CA SER A 243 0.05 15.39 -4.72
C SER A 243 -0.78 14.14 -4.43
N GLN A 244 -0.46 13.01 -5.07
CA GLN A 244 -1.10 11.73 -4.75
C GLN A 244 -0.74 11.24 -3.34
N ARG A 245 0.52 11.36 -2.94
CA ARG A 245 0.97 11.02 -1.58
C ARG A 245 0.24 11.87 -0.53
N TRP A 246 0.06 13.16 -0.81
CA TRP A 246 -0.73 14.04 0.04
C TRP A 246 -2.19 13.59 0.16
N ALA A 247 -2.83 13.24 -0.94
CA ALA A 247 -4.20 12.73 -0.94
C ALA A 247 -4.34 11.47 -0.08
N LEU A 248 -3.41 10.52 -0.20
CA LEU A 248 -3.40 9.29 0.62
C LEU A 248 -3.21 9.59 2.11
N TYR A 249 -2.35 10.54 2.45
CA TYR A 249 -2.06 10.90 3.84
C TYR A 249 -3.21 11.64 4.53
N THR A 250 -3.84 12.57 3.82
CA THR A 250 -4.98 13.33 4.34
C THR A 250 -6.24 12.49 4.50
N LEU A 251 -6.35 11.38 3.75
CA LEU A 251 -7.41 10.40 3.90
C LEU A 251 -7.47 9.78 5.30
N ILE A 252 -6.32 9.65 5.96
CA ILE A 252 -6.19 9.01 7.27
C ILE A 252 -6.38 10.06 8.36
N SER A 253 -7.57 10.10 8.96
CA SER A 253 -7.89 11.07 10.01
C SER A 253 -7.17 10.78 11.34
N SER A 254 -6.83 9.51 11.61
CA SER A 254 -6.24 9.08 12.88
C SER A 254 -4.79 9.60 13.05
N PRO A 255 -4.51 10.46 14.05
CA PRO A 255 -3.17 10.98 14.29
C PRO A 255 -2.15 9.87 14.60
N SER A 256 -2.54 8.84 15.36
CA SER A 256 -1.64 7.74 15.75
C SER A 256 -1.15 6.93 14.55
N ILE A 257 -1.97 6.78 13.52
CA ILE A 257 -1.59 6.09 12.29
C ILE A 257 -0.67 6.98 11.43
N ARG A 258 -0.93 8.29 11.42
CA ARG A 258 -0.10 9.27 10.69
C ARG A 258 1.26 9.55 11.32
N ALA A 259 1.39 9.41 12.65
CA ALA A 259 2.58 9.78 13.41
C ALA A 259 3.88 9.12 12.90
N GLY A 260 3.79 7.97 12.23
CA GLY A 260 4.93 7.29 11.62
C GLY A 260 5.39 7.83 10.25
N PHE A 261 4.76 8.88 9.72
CA PHE A 261 5.01 9.38 8.37
C PHE A 261 5.29 10.88 8.38
N ARG A 262 6.37 11.27 7.70
CA ARG A 262 6.68 12.69 7.41
C ARG A 262 6.36 12.96 5.96
N ILE A 263 5.51 13.94 5.71
CA ILE A 263 5.19 14.43 4.36
C ILE A 263 5.63 15.87 4.26
N SER A 264 6.20 16.21 3.11
CA SER A 264 6.66 17.55 2.83
C SER A 264 5.46 18.53 2.76
N PRO A 265 5.59 19.77 3.27
CA PRO A 265 4.52 20.77 3.22
C PRO A 265 4.05 21.08 1.80
N ILE A 266 4.96 20.97 0.82
CA ILE A 266 4.66 21.28 -0.58
C ILE A 266 3.92 20.16 -1.31
N CYS A 267 3.81 18.95 -0.73
CA CYS A 267 3.10 17.83 -1.37
C CYS A 267 1.63 18.18 -1.68
N SER A 268 0.99 18.98 -0.83
CA SER A 268 -0.39 19.46 -1.01
C SER A 268 -0.63 20.28 -2.27
N ALA A 269 0.46 20.74 -2.87
CA ALA A 269 0.46 21.71 -3.93
C ALA A 269 1.55 21.35 -4.95
N TRP A 270 1.87 20.07 -5.09
CA TRP A 270 2.91 19.69 -6.04
C TRP A 270 2.35 19.76 -7.46
N PRO A 271 2.96 20.59 -8.34
CA PRO A 271 2.36 20.91 -9.63
C PRO A 271 2.54 19.81 -10.68
N PHE A 272 3.49 18.90 -10.46
CA PHE A 272 3.90 17.90 -11.44
C PHE A 272 3.25 16.54 -11.21
N GLN A 273 3.02 15.81 -12.30
CA GLN A 273 2.54 14.44 -12.28
C GLN A 273 3.72 13.45 -12.27
N ALA A 274 4.67 13.55 -13.18
CA ALA A 274 5.76 12.57 -13.31
C ALA A 274 7.00 12.96 -12.50
N VAL A 275 7.39 14.23 -12.54
CA VAL A 275 8.55 14.76 -11.82
C VAL A 275 8.29 14.74 -10.31
N ARG A 276 9.33 14.34 -9.57
CA ARG A 276 9.32 14.25 -8.11
C ARG A 276 10.45 15.04 -7.52
N ARG A 277 10.33 15.28 -6.22
CA ARG A 277 11.48 15.61 -5.40
C ARG A 277 12.51 14.49 -5.46
N LYS A 278 13.78 14.87 -5.57
CA LYS A 278 14.91 13.95 -5.46
C LYS A 278 15.01 13.44 -4.03
N GLU A 279 15.33 12.16 -3.87
CA GLU A 279 15.45 11.54 -2.54
C GLU A 279 16.62 12.18 -1.77
N ARG A 280 16.44 12.36 -0.45
CA ARG A 280 17.44 12.91 0.48
C ARG A 280 17.84 14.37 0.24
N MET A 281 17.06 15.13 -0.53
CA MET A 281 17.23 16.58 -0.58
C MET A 281 16.71 17.22 0.71
N GLU A 282 17.42 18.25 1.18
CA GLU A 282 16.99 19.06 2.32
C GLU A 282 15.71 19.83 1.97
N GLU A 283 14.80 19.94 2.93
CA GLU A 283 13.44 20.43 2.69
C GLU A 283 13.43 21.92 2.32
N ASP A 284 14.33 22.71 2.88
CA ASP A 284 14.55 24.12 2.56
C ASP A 284 14.95 24.35 1.09
N VAL A 285 15.81 23.49 0.54
CA VAL A 285 16.18 23.52 -0.88
C VAL A 285 14.97 23.24 -1.76
N VAL A 286 14.18 22.22 -1.41
CA VAL A 286 12.98 21.88 -2.18
C VAL A 286 11.95 23.01 -2.10
N GLU A 287 11.74 23.59 -0.91
CA GLU A 287 10.85 24.74 -0.72
C GLU A 287 11.30 25.98 -1.50
N PHE A 288 12.61 26.25 -1.56
CA PHE A 288 13.18 27.34 -2.35
C PHE A 288 12.84 27.18 -3.84
N TYR A 289 13.20 26.06 -4.45
CA TYR A 289 12.94 25.82 -5.88
C TYR A 289 11.46 25.75 -6.19
N ALA A 290 10.67 25.16 -5.31
CA ALA A 290 9.23 25.18 -5.43
C ALA A 290 8.72 26.64 -5.44
N GLY A 291 9.22 27.50 -4.53
CA GLY A 291 8.91 28.93 -4.51
C GLY A 291 9.25 29.65 -5.82
N VAL A 292 10.41 29.36 -6.41
CA VAL A 292 10.82 29.89 -7.72
C VAL A 292 9.86 29.47 -8.83
N ILE A 293 9.52 28.18 -8.90
CA ILE A 293 8.59 27.64 -9.91
C ILE A 293 7.22 28.30 -9.78
N LYS A 294 6.72 28.47 -8.56
CA LYS A 294 5.44 29.14 -8.28
C LYS A 294 5.45 30.61 -8.73
N GLY A 295 6.54 31.31 -8.45
CA GLY A 295 6.68 32.74 -8.75
C GLY A 295 6.73 33.03 -10.25
N HIS A 296 6.94 32.01 -11.09
CA HIS A 296 7.05 32.18 -12.52
C HIS A 296 5.71 32.59 -13.16
N PRO A 297 5.66 33.63 -14.03
CA PRO A 297 4.42 34.11 -14.65
C PRO A 297 3.63 33.04 -15.39
N TYR A 298 4.34 32.10 -16.05
CA TYR A 298 3.74 30.96 -16.74
C TYR A 298 2.88 30.10 -15.79
N VAL A 299 3.42 29.80 -14.60
CA VAL A 299 2.74 28.98 -13.59
C VAL A 299 1.64 29.80 -12.91
N ALA A 300 1.94 31.06 -12.53
CA ALA A 300 0.97 31.94 -11.88
C ALA A 300 -0.29 32.21 -12.74
N ALA A 301 -0.14 32.34 -14.07
CA ALA A 301 -1.26 32.51 -14.99
C ALA A 301 -2.17 31.27 -15.05
N GLN A 302 -1.60 30.06 -14.99
CA GLN A 302 -2.35 28.80 -14.98
C GLN A 302 -3.14 28.62 -13.68
N VAL A 303 -2.55 29.03 -12.54
CA VAL A 303 -3.23 29.04 -11.24
C VAL A 303 -4.44 29.97 -11.23
N GLN A 304 -4.35 31.11 -11.92
CA GLN A 304 -5.44 32.08 -12.02
C GLN A 304 -6.52 31.66 -13.04
N GLY A 305 -6.16 30.93 -14.09
CA GLY A 305 -7.07 30.46 -15.15
C GLY A 305 -7.99 29.28 -14.76
N GLY A 306 -7.63 28.50 -13.73
CA GLY A 306 -8.43 27.37 -13.22
C GLY A 306 -9.64 27.76 -12.34
N GLY A 307 -10.00 29.04 -12.28
CA GLY A 307 -11.10 29.55 -11.45
C GLY A 307 -12.48 29.20 -12.01
N GLY A 308 -12.97 27.99 -11.74
CA GLY A 308 -14.28 27.57 -12.25
C GLY A 308 -14.91 26.35 -11.58
N GLY A 309 -14.83 26.21 -10.25
CA GLY A 309 -15.79 25.39 -9.51
C GLY A 309 -15.20 24.43 -8.47
N GLY A 310 -15.51 24.69 -7.19
CA GLY A 310 -15.36 23.73 -6.09
C GLY A 310 -14.49 24.25 -4.96
N GLY A 311 -15.14 24.76 -3.90
CA GLY A 311 -14.47 25.22 -2.68
C GLY A 311 -13.71 24.10 -1.98
N GLY A 312 -12.39 24.11 -2.11
CA GLY A 312 -11.46 23.32 -1.33
C GLY A 312 -10.18 24.14 -1.16
N SER A 313 -9.65 24.20 0.06
CA SER A 313 -8.44 24.94 0.44
C SER A 313 -7.35 24.88 -0.64
N GLY A 314 -7.18 25.99 -1.37
CA GLY A 314 -6.23 26.11 -2.48
C GLY A 314 -4.82 25.86 -1.99
N GLY A 315 -4.23 24.73 -2.40
CA GLY A 315 -2.82 24.43 -2.17
C GLY A 315 -1.94 25.56 -2.72
N ARG A 316 -0.76 25.72 -2.12
CA ARG A 316 0.19 26.82 -2.40
C ARG A 316 0.56 27.03 -3.88
N PHE A 317 0.24 26.14 -4.81
CA PHE A 317 0.65 26.18 -6.23
C PHE A 317 -0.51 26.18 -7.22
N GLY A 318 -1.77 26.10 -6.79
CA GLY A 318 -2.89 25.84 -7.73
C GLY A 318 -2.73 24.55 -8.53
N GLU A 319 -3.75 24.18 -9.31
CA GLU A 319 -3.70 23.00 -10.17
C GLU A 319 -2.87 23.28 -11.43
N VAL A 320 -1.55 23.13 -11.36
CA VAL A 320 -0.68 23.06 -12.55
C VAL A 320 -0.89 21.75 -13.34
N GLY A 321 -1.70 20.83 -12.79
CA GLY A 321 -2.12 19.58 -13.44
C GLY A 321 -2.89 19.76 -14.75
N ALA A 322 -3.30 20.98 -15.11
CA ALA A 322 -3.99 21.28 -16.36
C ALA A 322 -3.14 21.12 -17.65
N MET A 323 -1.83 20.85 -17.54
CA MET A 323 -0.94 20.75 -18.71
C MET A 323 -1.07 19.45 -19.51
N ILE A 324 -1.67 18.40 -18.95
CA ILE A 324 -1.75 17.11 -19.62
C ILE A 324 -3.21 16.82 -19.95
N ALA A 325 -3.59 17.02 -21.21
CA ALA A 325 -4.90 16.60 -21.69
C ALA A 325 -5.08 15.09 -21.45
N ARG A 326 -6.30 14.67 -21.12
CA ARG A 326 -6.61 13.26 -20.79
C ARG A 326 -6.12 12.27 -21.85
N ASP A 327 -6.20 12.64 -23.12
CA ASP A 327 -5.73 11.83 -24.26
C ASP A 327 -4.21 11.62 -24.26
N VAL A 328 -3.46 12.57 -23.67
CA VAL A 328 -2.00 12.49 -23.50
C VAL A 328 -1.66 11.53 -22.36
N GLU A 329 -2.44 11.53 -21.27
CA GLU A 329 -2.21 10.62 -20.14
C GLU A 329 -2.33 9.14 -20.51
N GLU A 330 -3.23 8.83 -21.46
CA GLU A 330 -3.47 7.46 -21.91
C GLU A 330 -2.44 6.97 -22.93
N LYS A 331 -1.81 7.88 -23.69
CA LYS A 331 -0.91 7.54 -24.80
C LYS A 331 0.56 7.66 -24.45
N MET A 332 0.94 8.63 -23.61
CA MET A 332 2.34 8.85 -23.24
C MET A 332 2.74 8.00 -22.03
N SER A 333 3.94 7.45 -22.12
CA SER A 333 4.62 6.81 -20.99
C SER A 333 4.91 7.82 -19.89
N LEU A 334 5.09 7.33 -18.66
CA LEU A 334 5.47 8.20 -17.53
C LEU A 334 6.81 8.90 -17.79
N ARG A 335 7.73 8.24 -18.51
CA ARG A 335 9.02 8.83 -18.91
C ARG A 335 8.85 10.04 -19.84
N GLU A 336 8.00 9.93 -20.86
CA GLU A 336 7.76 11.02 -21.82
C GLU A 336 7.12 12.23 -21.15
N ILE A 337 6.18 11.99 -20.24
CA ILE A 337 5.56 13.05 -19.44
C ILE A 337 6.60 13.69 -18.49
N GLY A 338 7.44 12.87 -17.86
CA GLY A 338 8.54 13.37 -17.04
C GLY A 338 9.48 14.29 -17.83
N ALA A 339 9.83 13.93 -19.06
CA ALA A 339 10.68 14.75 -19.93
C ALA A 339 9.98 16.05 -20.41
N LEU A 340 8.65 16.06 -20.52
CA LEU A 340 7.91 17.30 -20.78
C LEU A 340 7.95 18.23 -19.57
N GLU A 341 7.67 17.69 -18.39
CA GLU A 341 7.69 18.46 -17.13
C GLU A 341 9.10 18.96 -16.79
N GLU A 342 10.14 18.16 -17.01
CA GLU A 342 11.54 18.55 -16.81
C GLU A 342 11.92 19.72 -17.72
N ARG A 343 11.54 19.69 -19.01
CA ARG A 343 11.77 20.82 -19.93
C ARG A 343 11.06 22.09 -19.48
N VAL A 344 9.84 21.98 -18.94
CA VAL A 344 9.12 23.13 -18.38
C VAL A 344 9.87 23.69 -17.18
N VAL A 345 10.35 22.83 -16.27
CA VAL A 345 11.15 23.25 -15.11
C VAL A 345 12.45 23.92 -15.56
N GLU A 346 13.18 23.32 -16.50
CA GLU A 346 14.42 23.90 -17.04
C GLU A 346 14.19 25.28 -17.66
N GLN A 347 13.13 25.44 -18.46
CA GLN A 347 12.81 26.74 -19.05
C GLN A 347 12.52 27.80 -17.98
N ILE A 348 11.71 27.45 -16.97
CA ILE A 348 11.42 28.35 -15.85
C ILE A 348 12.71 28.77 -15.13
N LEU A 349 13.64 27.84 -14.92
CA LEU A 349 14.90 28.13 -14.25
C LEU A 349 15.82 29.00 -15.12
N ARG A 350 15.89 28.76 -16.44
CA ARG A 350 16.65 29.61 -17.37
C ARG A 350 16.13 31.04 -17.42
N ASP A 351 14.82 31.20 -17.49
CA ASP A 351 14.16 32.51 -17.49
C ASP A 351 14.51 33.30 -16.20
N GLN A 352 14.63 32.62 -15.06
CA GLN A 352 15.03 33.24 -13.78
C GLN A 352 16.53 33.55 -13.70
N CYS A 353 17.39 32.77 -14.36
CA CYS A 353 18.83 33.00 -14.41
C CYS A 353 19.25 34.06 -15.46
N GLY A 354 18.33 34.52 -16.32
CA GLY A 354 18.62 35.50 -17.37
C GLY A 354 19.38 34.92 -18.56
N GLU A 355 19.42 33.60 -18.68
CA GLU A 355 20.02 32.88 -19.81
C GLU A 355 18.92 32.66 -20.86
N SER A 356 18.82 33.61 -21.80
CA SER A 356 17.85 33.57 -22.91
C SER A 356 18.30 32.65 -24.05
#